data_AF-A0A7W4Z2T2-F1
#
_entry.id   AF-A0A7W4Z2T2-F1
#
_cell.length_a   1.000
_cell.length_b   1.000
_cell.length_c   1.000
_cell.angle_alpha   90.00
_cell.angle_beta   90.00
_cell.angle_gamma   90.00
#
_symmetry.space_group_name_H-M   'P 1'
#
loop_
_entity.id
_entity.type
_entity.pdbx_description
1 polymer ?
#
loop_
_entity_poly.entity_id
_entity_poly.type
_entity_poly.pdbx_seq_one_letter_code
_entity_poly.pdbx_strand_id
1 'polypeptide(L)'
;MLRKLTASSVCMAVAAFAGLSMPALSPASGIAPDGRIHVDRRGVLYEGCNDVDYSWSINLPYGAASWSMTVTLEGPDGTEVDSDYEYDNHGGYGSGSFQICDWEEPGRYYIDVDASYLDEDYDERFLWVDAPSFSMKRPKSRTQISVHPTRNLHRGQLVTMKVTSRGQKPYGYFRLPYVNVVIQVRHGSGAWRNIRWTKSITGRNGTATIRGKYTGRVAVRARTVGGGAYKSSNSRVIHLR
;
A
#
# COMPACT_ATOMS: atom_id res chain seq x y z
N MET A 1 -44.90 -41.65 -86.24
CA MET A 1 -43.93 -41.60 -87.36
C MET A 1 -42.56 -41.22 -86.80
N LEU A 2 -41.55 -42.01 -87.17
CA LEU A 2 -40.09 -41.73 -87.21
C LEU A 2 -39.40 -41.12 -85.96
N ARG A 3 -38.57 -41.88 -85.22
CA ARG A 3 -37.15 -42.23 -85.48
C ARG A 3 -36.15 -41.09 -85.24
N LYS A 4 -35.31 -41.18 -84.20
CA LYS A 4 -33.86 -41.57 -84.28
C LYS A 4 -33.10 -41.29 -82.97
N LEU A 5 -32.36 -42.32 -82.53
CA LEU A 5 -31.18 -42.27 -81.67
C LEU A 5 -30.06 -41.44 -82.31
N THR A 6 -29.20 -40.81 -81.50
CA THR A 6 -27.73 -41.00 -81.55
C THR A 6 -27.04 -40.31 -80.38
N ALA A 7 -26.14 -41.07 -79.74
CA ALA A 7 -25.17 -40.63 -78.76
C ALA A 7 -24.13 -39.67 -79.36
N SER A 8 -23.53 -38.82 -78.53
CA SER A 8 -22.19 -38.29 -78.80
C SER A 8 -21.45 -38.01 -77.50
N SER A 9 -20.31 -38.69 -77.41
CA SER A 9 -19.24 -38.57 -76.43
C SER A 9 -18.52 -37.22 -76.61
N VAL A 10 -18.16 -36.54 -75.52
CA VAL A 10 -17.17 -35.46 -75.55
C VAL A 10 -16.17 -35.66 -74.41
N CYS A 11 -14.92 -35.82 -74.83
CA CYS A 11 -13.72 -35.91 -74.02
C CYS A 11 -13.33 -34.56 -73.37
N MET A 12 -12.77 -34.68 -72.15
CA MET A 12 -11.67 -33.92 -71.54
C MET A 12 -11.47 -32.43 -71.83
N ALA A 13 -11.42 -31.65 -70.75
CA ALA A 13 -10.27 -30.79 -70.44
C ALA A 13 -10.24 -30.47 -68.93
N VAL A 14 -9.38 -31.14 -68.17
CA VAL A 14 -9.06 -30.74 -66.79
C VAL A 14 -7.99 -29.65 -66.88
N ALA A 15 -8.37 -28.40 -66.66
CA ALA A 15 -7.44 -27.29 -66.51
C ALA A 15 -6.82 -27.33 -65.11
N ALA A 16 -5.56 -27.76 -65.02
CA ALA A 16 -4.74 -27.61 -63.82
C ALA A 16 -4.34 -26.13 -63.67
N PHE A 17 -5.10 -25.36 -62.89
CA PHE A 17 -4.67 -24.04 -62.43
C PHE A 17 -3.57 -24.23 -61.38
N ALA A 18 -2.32 -23.99 -61.78
CA ALA A 18 -1.21 -23.76 -60.86
C ALA A 18 -1.45 -22.39 -60.18
N GLY A 19 -2.17 -22.40 -59.06
CA GLY A 19 -2.35 -21.23 -58.22
C GLY A 19 -1.04 -20.85 -57.54
N LEU A 20 -0.42 -19.76 -57.99
CA LEU A 20 0.62 -19.07 -57.23
C LEU A 20 -0.01 -18.55 -55.94
N SER A 21 0.16 -19.29 -54.84
CA SER A 21 -0.16 -18.81 -53.51
C SER A 21 0.80 -17.68 -53.17
N MET A 22 0.35 -16.43 -53.34
CA MET A 22 1.04 -15.30 -52.73
C MET A 22 1.06 -15.53 -51.22
N PRO A 23 2.21 -15.46 -50.54
CA PRO A 23 2.24 -15.46 -49.09
C PRO A 23 1.41 -14.27 -48.64
N ALA A 24 0.26 -14.53 -48.00
CA ALA A 24 -0.49 -13.49 -47.32
C ALA A 24 0.47 -12.90 -46.27
N LEU A 25 0.89 -11.66 -46.47
CA LEU A 25 1.50 -10.86 -45.43
C LEU A 25 0.43 -10.76 -44.34
N SER A 26 0.57 -11.56 -43.28
CA SER A 26 -0.20 -11.38 -42.07
C SER A 26 -0.05 -9.91 -41.67
N PRO A 27 -1.15 -9.18 -41.37
CA PRO A 27 -1.02 -7.83 -40.84
C PRO A 27 -0.08 -7.93 -39.65
N ALA A 28 0.99 -7.13 -39.65
CA ALA A 28 1.83 -7.00 -38.48
C ALA A 28 0.89 -6.61 -37.35
N SER A 29 0.72 -7.49 -36.37
CA SER A 29 -0.03 -7.17 -35.17
C SER A 29 0.70 -6.02 -34.50
N GLY A 30 0.23 -4.80 -34.75
CA GLY A 30 0.72 -3.63 -34.03
C GLY A 30 0.55 -3.92 -32.55
N ILE A 31 1.65 -3.84 -31.79
CA ILE A 31 1.57 -3.89 -30.34
C ILE A 31 0.73 -2.67 -29.94
N ALA A 32 -0.42 -2.91 -29.32
CA ALA A 32 -1.26 -1.83 -28.84
C ALA A 32 -0.43 -0.96 -27.89
N PRO A 33 -0.54 0.39 -27.99
CA PRO A 33 0.19 1.26 -27.10
C PRO A 33 -0.19 0.95 -25.64
N ASP A 34 0.82 0.70 -24.82
CA ASP A 34 0.64 0.32 -23.43
C ASP A 34 1.68 0.99 -22.53
N GLY A 35 1.32 1.16 -21.27
CA GLY A 35 2.22 1.61 -20.23
C GLY A 35 2.07 0.79 -18.97
N ARG A 36 3.02 0.94 -18.06
CA ARG A 36 2.97 0.36 -16.72
C ARG A 36 3.60 1.31 -15.72
N ILE A 37 2.96 1.43 -14.57
CA ILE A 37 3.54 2.04 -13.38
C ILE A 37 3.99 0.94 -12.42
N HIS A 38 5.11 1.17 -11.74
CA HIS A 38 5.62 0.33 -10.69
C HIS A 38 5.85 1.13 -9.40
N VAL A 39 5.38 0.59 -8.28
CA VAL A 39 5.64 1.12 -6.94
C VAL A 39 6.23 0.02 -6.09
N ASP A 40 7.47 0.24 -5.65
CA ASP A 40 8.27 -0.76 -4.93
C ASP A 40 7.84 -0.96 -3.46
N ARG A 41 6.82 -0.25 -2.96
CA ARG A 41 6.64 -0.07 -1.51
C ARG A 41 5.29 -0.52 -0.95
N ARG A 42 5.39 -1.42 0.04
CA ARG A 42 4.45 -1.48 1.18
C ARG A 42 4.98 -0.55 2.28
N GLY A 43 4.38 0.62 2.44
CA GLY A 43 4.93 1.67 3.30
C GLY A 43 4.36 1.71 4.72
N VAL A 44 4.92 2.64 5.49
CA VAL A 44 4.45 3.03 6.82
C VAL A 44 4.26 4.55 6.79
N LEU A 45 3.13 5.04 7.29
CA LEU A 45 2.86 6.47 7.45
C LEU A 45 3.68 7.02 8.62
N TYR A 46 4.96 7.29 8.38
CA TYR A 46 5.85 7.86 9.39
C TYR A 46 5.53 9.33 9.61
N GLU A 47 5.80 9.82 10.83
CA GLU A 47 5.64 11.23 11.23
C GLU A 47 6.16 12.21 10.16
N GLY A 48 5.31 13.14 9.75
CA GLY A 48 5.56 14.08 8.64
C GLY A 48 5.15 13.53 7.27
N CYS A 49 5.64 14.18 6.21
CA CYS A 49 5.43 13.76 4.83
C CYS A 49 6.64 12.99 4.31
N ASN A 50 6.39 11.93 3.56
CA ASN A 50 7.43 11.09 2.98
C ASN A 50 7.07 10.78 1.53
N ASP A 51 8.10 10.70 0.70
CA ASP A 51 7.92 10.40 -0.71
C ASP A 51 7.77 8.89 -0.94
N VAL A 52 6.80 8.54 -1.78
CA VAL A 52 6.60 7.22 -2.35
C VAL A 52 7.01 7.29 -3.81
N ASP A 53 8.24 6.86 -4.06
CA ASP A 53 8.81 6.76 -5.39
C ASP A 53 8.01 5.77 -6.24
N TYR A 54 7.76 6.17 -7.49
CA TYR A 54 7.21 5.30 -8.52
C TYR A 54 8.06 5.41 -9.78
N SER A 55 8.07 4.34 -10.57
CA SER A 55 8.65 4.34 -11.90
C SER A 55 7.61 3.97 -12.93
N TRP A 56 7.85 4.37 -14.17
CA TRP A 56 6.93 4.13 -15.25
C TRP A 56 7.69 3.73 -16.51
N SER A 57 7.00 2.97 -17.36
CA SER A 57 7.45 2.60 -18.69
C SER A 57 6.29 2.68 -19.66
N ILE A 58 6.48 3.31 -20.81
CA ILE A 58 5.50 3.51 -21.87
C ILE A 58 6.06 2.98 -23.18
N ASN A 59 5.28 2.15 -23.86
CA ASN A 59 5.55 1.69 -25.22
C ASN A 59 4.65 2.47 -26.18
N LEU A 60 5.26 3.38 -26.92
CA LEU A 60 4.56 4.16 -27.94
C LEU A 60 4.51 3.43 -29.27
N PRO A 61 3.46 3.63 -30.07
CA PRO A 61 3.41 3.11 -31.42
C PRO A 61 4.41 3.86 -32.32
N TYR A 62 4.83 3.23 -33.41
CA TYR A 62 5.66 3.89 -34.41
C TYR A 62 4.95 5.15 -34.94
N GLY A 63 5.69 6.26 -35.04
CA GLY A 63 5.15 7.55 -35.52
C GLY A 63 4.56 8.45 -34.43
N ALA A 64 4.51 8.01 -33.16
CA ALA A 64 4.11 8.90 -32.07
C ALA A 64 5.06 10.09 -31.93
N ALA A 65 4.50 11.30 -31.87
CA ALA A 65 5.24 12.55 -31.82
C ALA A 65 5.60 12.96 -30.38
N SER A 66 4.67 12.75 -29.44
CA SER A 66 4.83 13.05 -28.01
C SER A 66 3.77 12.32 -27.19
N TRP A 67 3.96 12.28 -25.88
CA TRP A 67 2.95 11.80 -24.94
C TRP A 67 2.96 12.59 -23.64
N SER A 68 1.85 12.48 -22.92
CA SER A 68 1.69 13.01 -21.57
C SER A 68 0.86 12.07 -20.72
N MET A 69 1.11 12.07 -19.42
CA MET A 69 0.25 11.41 -18.45
C MET A 69 0.12 12.25 -17.18
N THR A 70 -1.08 12.23 -16.61
CA THR A 70 -1.32 12.66 -15.24
C THR A 70 -1.46 11.42 -14.38
N VAL A 71 -0.67 11.35 -13.32
CA VAL A 71 -0.69 10.23 -12.38
C VAL A 71 -1.25 10.73 -11.06
N THR A 72 -2.38 10.16 -10.64
CA THR A 72 -3.09 10.59 -9.44
C THR A 72 -3.03 9.49 -8.39
N LEU A 73 -2.65 9.84 -7.16
CA LEU A 73 -2.68 8.93 -6.03
C LEU A 73 -3.97 9.12 -5.24
N GLU A 74 -4.79 8.07 -5.19
CA GLU A 74 -6.01 8.04 -4.40
C GLU A 74 -5.81 7.30 -3.07
N GLY A 75 -6.28 7.94 -2.00
CA GLY A 75 -6.31 7.39 -0.66
C GLY A 75 -7.32 6.26 -0.49
N PRO A 76 -7.30 5.54 0.65
CA PRO A 76 -8.25 4.47 0.95
C PRO A 76 -9.71 4.91 1.03
N ASP A 77 -9.94 6.20 1.21
CA ASP A 77 -11.26 6.86 1.24
C ASP A 77 -11.73 7.34 -0.14
N GLY A 78 -10.91 7.17 -1.19
CA GLY A 78 -11.18 7.62 -2.55
C GLY A 78 -10.93 9.10 -2.79
N THR A 79 -10.27 9.80 -1.86
CA THR A 79 -9.83 11.18 -2.07
C THR A 79 -8.44 11.22 -2.70
N GLU A 80 -8.20 12.24 -3.53
CA GLU A 80 -6.88 12.53 -4.06
C GLU A 80 -5.93 12.95 -2.94
N VAL A 81 -4.80 12.25 -2.85
CA VAL A 81 -3.72 12.51 -1.87
C VAL A 81 -2.64 13.36 -2.49
N ASP A 82 -2.25 13.05 -3.73
CA ASP A 82 -1.25 13.78 -4.50
C ASP A 82 -1.39 13.48 -6.00
N SER A 83 -0.79 14.31 -6.85
CA SER A 83 -0.78 14.12 -8.30
C SER A 83 0.54 14.56 -8.91
N ASP A 84 0.90 13.96 -10.02
CA ASP A 84 2.10 14.27 -10.78
C ASP A 84 1.79 14.34 -12.27
N TYR A 85 2.53 15.16 -13.02
CA TYR A 85 2.35 15.33 -14.45
C TYR A 85 3.66 15.07 -15.18
N GLU A 86 3.61 14.10 -16.08
CA GLU A 86 4.76 13.61 -16.82
C GLU A 86 4.52 13.83 -18.32
N TYR A 87 5.55 14.30 -19.02
CA TYR A 87 5.51 14.47 -20.47
C TYR A 87 6.88 14.20 -21.07
N ASP A 88 6.90 13.60 -22.26
CA ASP A 88 8.13 13.41 -23.03
C ASP A 88 7.79 13.34 -24.52
N ASN A 89 8.78 13.66 -25.35
CA ASN A 89 8.68 13.53 -26.80
C ASN A 89 9.16 12.14 -27.26
N HIS A 90 10.15 11.54 -26.59
CA HIS A 90 10.80 10.31 -27.08
C HIS A 90 11.23 9.30 -25.99
N GLY A 91 11.19 9.66 -24.71
CA GLY A 91 11.43 8.72 -23.62
C GLY A 91 10.23 7.83 -23.34
N GLY A 92 10.46 6.52 -23.18
CA GLY A 92 9.46 5.53 -22.79
C GLY A 92 9.66 5.02 -21.36
N TYR A 93 10.44 5.71 -20.53
CA TYR A 93 10.70 5.33 -19.14
C TYR A 93 11.05 6.55 -18.29
N GLY A 94 10.69 6.49 -17.00
CA GLY A 94 11.04 7.54 -16.04
C GLY A 94 10.60 7.19 -14.62
N SER A 95 10.62 8.20 -13.75
CA SER A 95 10.30 8.06 -12.35
C SER A 95 9.81 9.37 -11.76
N GLY A 96 8.81 9.27 -10.89
CA GLY A 96 8.29 10.38 -10.09
C GLY A 96 8.11 9.96 -8.63
N SER A 97 7.43 10.79 -7.85
CA SER A 97 7.17 10.51 -6.45
C SER A 97 5.89 11.15 -5.96
N PHE A 98 5.11 10.44 -5.15
CA PHE A 98 3.98 11.01 -4.41
C PHE A 98 4.38 11.39 -2.99
N GLN A 99 3.98 12.57 -2.54
CA GLN A 99 4.11 12.98 -1.16
C GLN A 99 2.94 12.45 -0.33
N ILE A 100 3.23 11.56 0.64
CA ILE A 100 2.21 11.01 1.56
C ILE A 100 2.55 11.38 3.00
N CYS A 101 1.58 11.96 3.70
CA CYS A 101 1.76 12.45 5.06
C CYS A 101 1.14 11.56 6.14
N ASP A 102 1.51 11.78 7.40
CA ASP A 102 1.09 10.93 8.53
C ASP A 102 -0.36 11.12 9.00
N TRP A 103 -1.02 12.17 8.53
CA TRP A 103 -2.45 12.39 8.72
C TRP A 103 -3.33 11.60 7.75
N GLU A 104 -2.75 11.04 6.68
CA GLU A 104 -3.47 10.21 5.72
C GLU A 104 -3.98 8.91 6.34
N GLU A 105 -5.00 8.32 5.71
CA GLU A 105 -5.60 7.09 6.22
C GLU A 105 -4.72 5.86 5.90
N PRO A 106 -4.51 4.94 6.88
CA PRO A 106 -3.86 3.67 6.58
C PRO A 106 -4.81 2.75 5.81
N GLY A 107 -4.38 2.23 4.67
CA GLY A 107 -5.21 1.34 3.88
C GLY A 107 -4.56 0.99 2.55
N ARG A 108 -5.40 0.63 1.58
CA ARG A 108 -4.99 0.40 0.19
C ARG A 108 -5.12 1.72 -0.57
N TYR A 109 -4.06 2.10 -1.26
CA TYR A 109 -3.99 3.28 -2.12
C TYR A 109 -4.03 2.80 -3.56
N TYR A 110 -4.67 3.58 -4.42
CA TYR A 110 -4.79 3.30 -5.85
C TYR A 110 -4.08 4.39 -6.62
N ILE A 111 -3.49 4.00 -7.75
CA ILE A 111 -2.90 4.94 -8.69
C ILE A 111 -3.85 4.96 -9.87
N ASP A 112 -4.36 6.14 -10.17
CA ASP A 112 -5.13 6.40 -11.39
C ASP A 112 -4.23 7.11 -12.40
N VAL A 113 -4.44 6.81 -13.68
CA VAL A 113 -3.59 7.33 -14.76
C VAL A 113 -4.46 7.75 -15.91
N ASP A 114 -4.39 9.03 -16.26
CA ASP A 114 -4.91 9.56 -17.51
C ASP A 114 -3.73 9.85 -18.44
N ALA A 115 -3.64 9.11 -19.54
CA ALA A 115 -2.50 9.20 -20.45
C ALA A 115 -2.96 9.27 -21.91
N SER A 116 -2.27 10.11 -22.68
CA SER A 116 -2.50 10.27 -24.10
C SER A 116 -1.20 10.48 -24.86
N TYR A 117 -1.23 10.23 -26.16
CA TYR A 117 -0.14 10.50 -27.07
C TYR A 117 -0.67 11.18 -28.35
N LEU A 118 0.21 11.91 -29.03
CA LEU A 118 -0.05 12.48 -30.34
C LEU A 118 0.54 11.57 -31.41
N ASP A 119 -0.27 11.20 -32.42
CA ASP A 119 0.22 10.47 -33.60
C ASP A 119 0.95 11.40 -34.60
N GLU A 120 1.35 10.86 -35.76
CA GLU A 120 2.11 11.61 -36.77
C GLU A 120 1.34 12.78 -37.39
N ASP A 121 0.01 12.74 -37.31
CA ASP A 121 -0.91 13.79 -37.78
C ASP A 121 -1.29 14.76 -36.65
N TYR A 122 -0.68 14.63 -35.47
CA TYR A 122 -0.99 15.36 -34.24
C TYR A 122 -2.41 15.13 -33.70
N ASP A 123 -3.04 14.00 -34.03
CA ASP A 123 -4.29 13.59 -33.39
C ASP A 123 -3.98 13.01 -32.00
N GLU A 124 -4.77 13.40 -31.00
CA GLU A 124 -4.68 12.84 -29.65
C GLU A 124 -5.33 11.46 -29.58
N ARG A 125 -4.60 10.51 -29.01
CA ARG A 125 -4.99 9.11 -28.83
C ARG A 125 -4.80 8.71 -27.38
N PHE A 126 -5.72 7.90 -26.87
CA PHE A 126 -5.64 7.37 -25.52
C PHE A 126 -4.52 6.33 -25.40
N LEU A 127 -3.79 6.37 -24.28
CA LEU A 127 -2.74 5.42 -23.91
C LEU A 127 -3.19 4.65 -22.67
N TRP A 128 -3.33 3.32 -22.78
CA TRP A 128 -3.67 2.49 -21.62
C TRP A 128 -2.43 2.26 -20.75
N VAL A 129 -2.49 2.63 -19.47
CA VAL A 129 -1.41 2.42 -18.50
C VAL A 129 -1.89 1.52 -17.37
N ASP A 130 -1.24 0.37 -17.19
CA ASP A 130 -1.50 -0.52 -16.06
C ASP A 130 -0.95 0.08 -14.76
N ALA A 131 -1.85 0.46 -13.85
CA ALA A 131 -1.53 1.16 -12.62
C ALA A 131 -1.75 0.25 -11.39
N PRO A 132 -0.73 0.04 -10.54
CA PRO A 132 -0.83 -0.84 -9.40
C PRO A 132 -1.53 -0.16 -8.22
N SER A 133 -1.93 -0.97 -7.24
CA SER A 133 -2.29 -0.49 -5.89
C SER A 133 -1.24 -0.95 -4.88
N PHE A 134 -1.04 -0.16 -3.83
CA PHE A 134 -0.17 -0.52 -2.71
C PHE A 134 -0.87 -0.31 -1.38
N SER A 135 -0.21 -0.64 -0.27
CA SER A 135 -0.81 -0.49 1.06
C SER A 135 0.11 0.19 2.05
N MET A 136 -0.46 1.14 2.77
CA MET A 136 0.18 1.90 3.84
C MET A 136 -0.39 1.47 5.19
N LYS A 137 0.46 1.44 6.22
CA LYS A 137 0.04 1.13 7.59
C LYS A 137 0.52 2.19 8.56
N ARG A 138 -0.22 2.36 9.66
CA ARG A 138 0.26 3.15 10.79
C ARG A 138 1.53 2.55 11.39
N PRO A 139 2.46 3.38 11.87
CA PRO A 139 3.67 2.91 12.53
C PRO A 139 3.28 2.19 13.82
N LYS A 140 4.03 1.14 14.14
CA LYS A 140 3.78 0.35 15.35
C LYS A 140 4.37 1.05 16.56
N SER A 141 3.66 0.99 17.69
CA SER A 141 4.29 1.26 18.99
C SER A 141 4.81 -0.02 19.65
N ARG A 142 5.77 0.11 20.56
CA ARG A 142 6.25 -0.92 21.48
C ARG A 142 6.22 -0.38 22.90
N THR A 143 5.36 -0.94 23.74
CA THR A 143 5.29 -0.60 25.17
C THR A 143 6.15 -1.56 26.00
N GLN A 144 6.90 -1.02 26.94
CA GLN A 144 7.64 -1.77 27.96
C GLN A 144 7.19 -1.32 29.35
N ILE A 145 7.23 -2.23 30.32
CA ILE A 145 6.90 -1.94 31.72
C ILE A 145 7.96 -2.54 32.64
N SER A 146 8.36 -1.75 33.64
CA SER A 146 9.10 -2.19 34.82
C SER A 146 8.28 -1.85 36.06
N VAL A 147 8.26 -2.75 37.04
CA VAL A 147 7.42 -2.62 38.25
C VAL A 147 8.26 -2.89 39.48
N HIS A 148 8.12 -2.06 40.52
CA HIS A 148 8.84 -2.18 41.79
C HIS A 148 7.95 -1.75 42.97
N PRO A 149 7.87 -2.52 44.07
CA PRO A 149 8.32 -3.90 44.21
C PRO A 149 7.40 -4.87 43.45
N THR A 150 7.85 -6.12 43.25
CA THR A 150 7.05 -7.17 42.57
C THR A 150 6.76 -8.40 43.43
N ARG A 151 7.43 -8.53 44.58
CA ARG A 151 7.36 -9.68 45.49
C ARG A 151 7.16 -9.22 46.93
N ASN A 152 6.64 -10.11 47.76
CA ASN A 152 6.38 -9.88 49.18
C ASN A 152 5.53 -8.63 49.39
N LEU A 153 4.52 -8.45 48.53
CA LEU A 153 3.67 -7.27 48.55
C LEU A 153 2.57 -7.44 49.61
N HIS A 154 2.46 -6.46 50.51
CA HIS A 154 1.34 -6.36 51.44
C HIS A 154 0.20 -5.54 50.84
N ARG A 155 -1.04 -5.89 51.15
CA ARG A 155 -2.21 -5.11 50.70
C ARG A 155 -2.05 -3.65 51.17
N GLY A 156 -2.26 -2.71 50.25
CA GLY A 156 -2.06 -1.28 50.46
C GLY A 156 -0.66 -0.77 50.12
N GLN A 157 0.33 -1.66 49.95
CA GLN A 157 1.70 -1.28 49.62
C GLN A 157 1.77 -0.57 48.26
N LEU A 158 2.58 0.49 48.19
CA LEU A 158 2.75 1.27 46.97
C LEU A 158 3.63 0.50 45.98
N VAL A 159 3.13 0.37 44.75
CA VAL A 159 3.81 -0.22 43.60
C VAL A 159 4.05 0.88 42.58
N THR A 160 5.31 1.05 42.20
CA THR A 160 5.74 1.99 41.16
C THR A 160 5.93 1.25 39.85
N MET A 161 5.27 1.73 38.80
CA MET A 161 5.28 1.17 37.46
C MET A 161 5.88 2.19 36.50
N LYS A 162 7.07 1.90 35.97
CA LYS A 162 7.71 2.71 34.92
C LYS A 162 7.35 2.15 33.56
N VAL A 163 6.59 2.92 32.79
CA VAL A 163 6.19 2.60 31.42
C VAL A 163 7.15 3.31 30.46
N THR A 164 7.60 2.60 29.44
CA THR A 164 8.38 3.14 28.32
C THR A 164 7.61 2.87 27.03
N SER A 165 7.38 3.91 26.23
CA SER A 165 6.79 3.78 24.91
C SER A 165 7.84 4.07 23.84
N ARG A 166 7.85 3.27 22.78
CA ARG A 166 8.66 3.50 21.59
C ARG A 166 7.81 3.44 20.32
N GLY A 167 8.04 4.33 19.36
CA GLY A 167 7.37 4.34 18.06
C GLY A 167 8.32 3.85 16.97
N GLN A 168 7.76 3.17 15.97
CA GLN A 168 8.48 2.78 14.76
C GLN A 168 8.82 4.03 13.92
N LYS A 169 10.07 4.15 13.50
CA LYS A 169 10.58 5.10 12.50
C LYS A 169 11.29 4.30 11.37
N PRO A 170 11.72 4.90 10.25
CA PRO A 170 12.37 4.17 9.15
C PRO A 170 13.52 3.27 9.62
N TYR A 171 14.36 3.76 10.53
CA TYR A 171 15.58 3.06 10.98
C TYR A 171 15.44 2.33 12.34
N GLY A 172 14.22 2.13 12.86
CA GLY A 172 14.03 1.35 14.10
C GLY A 172 12.95 1.86 15.05
N TYR A 173 13.15 1.68 16.35
CA TYR A 173 12.19 2.06 17.40
C TYR A 173 12.77 3.11 18.35
N PHE A 174 12.17 4.29 18.36
CA PHE A 174 12.64 5.45 19.12
C PHE A 174 11.68 5.79 20.25
N ARG A 175 12.16 6.49 21.28
CA ARG A 175 11.32 6.93 22.41
C ARG A 175 10.17 7.78 21.88
N LEU A 176 8.96 7.50 22.36
CA LEU A 176 7.74 8.16 21.92
C LEU A 176 7.26 9.12 23.02
N PRO A 177 7.54 10.43 22.91
CA PRO A 177 7.17 11.41 23.91
C PRO A 177 5.68 11.78 23.80
N TYR A 178 5.11 12.29 24.89
CA TYR A 178 3.77 12.88 24.93
C TYR A 178 2.62 11.95 24.51
N VAL A 179 2.79 10.63 24.68
CA VAL A 179 1.76 9.65 24.35
C VAL A 179 1.01 9.14 25.55
N ASN A 180 -0.29 8.90 25.35
CA ASN A 180 -1.15 8.32 26.36
C ASN A 180 -0.77 6.86 26.63
N VAL A 181 -0.53 6.56 27.90
CA VAL A 181 -0.32 5.21 28.41
C VAL A 181 -1.31 4.91 29.54
N VAL A 182 -1.65 3.64 29.71
CA VAL A 182 -2.55 3.19 30.77
C VAL A 182 -2.10 1.85 31.31
N ILE A 183 -2.34 1.59 32.59
CA ILE A 183 -2.15 0.26 33.19
C ILE A 183 -3.41 -0.56 32.99
N GLN A 184 -3.22 -1.78 32.52
CA GLN A 184 -4.24 -2.80 32.48
C GLN A 184 -3.98 -3.84 33.55
N VAL A 185 -5.05 -4.28 34.20
CA VAL A 185 -4.98 -5.33 35.22
C VAL A 185 -5.91 -6.48 34.90
N ARG A 186 -5.52 -7.67 35.37
CA ARG A 186 -6.31 -8.88 35.28
C ARG A 186 -6.20 -9.66 36.59
N HIS A 187 -7.35 -9.98 37.18
CA HIS A 187 -7.45 -10.86 38.35
C HIS A 187 -7.74 -12.28 37.86
N GLY A 188 -6.91 -13.25 38.30
CA GLY A 188 -7.03 -14.65 37.87
C GLY A 188 -7.03 -14.80 36.34
N SER A 189 -8.00 -15.56 35.82
CA SER A 189 -8.25 -15.81 34.40
C SER A 189 -9.19 -14.80 33.73
N GLY A 190 -9.59 -13.72 34.42
CA GLY A 190 -10.57 -12.76 33.91
C GLY A 190 -10.12 -11.92 32.71
N ALA A 191 -10.95 -10.99 32.27
CA ALA A 191 -10.60 -10.05 31.19
C ALA A 191 -9.60 -8.98 31.65
N TRP A 192 -8.80 -8.47 30.71
CA TRP A 192 -7.96 -7.29 30.93
C TRP A 192 -8.83 -6.04 31.06
N ARG A 193 -8.63 -5.26 32.14
CA ARG A 193 -9.37 -4.02 32.38
C ARG A 193 -8.41 -2.84 32.49
N ASN A 194 -8.72 -1.74 31.82
CA ASN A 194 -8.01 -0.48 31.99
C ASN A 194 -8.30 0.08 33.38
N ILE A 195 -7.27 0.51 34.10
CA ILE A 195 -7.47 1.29 35.32
C ILE A 195 -7.54 2.77 34.93
N ARG A 196 -8.74 3.36 34.95
CA ARG A 196 -8.99 4.72 34.43
C ARG A 196 -8.04 5.78 35.01
N TRP A 197 -7.81 5.77 36.32
CA TRP A 197 -6.94 6.74 36.99
C TRP A 197 -5.43 6.54 36.73
N THR A 198 -5.05 5.46 36.05
CA THR A 198 -3.65 5.24 35.62
C THR A 198 -3.35 5.79 34.24
N LYS A 199 -4.33 6.44 33.57
CA LYS A 199 -4.07 7.14 32.32
C LYS A 199 -3.05 8.24 32.60
N SER A 200 -1.94 8.20 31.88
CA SER A 200 -0.83 9.14 32.02
C SER A 200 -0.23 9.44 30.65
N ILE A 201 0.59 10.47 30.56
CA ILE A 201 1.27 10.90 29.33
C ILE A 201 2.77 10.67 29.53
N THR A 202 3.45 10.11 28.53
CA THR A 202 4.91 9.97 28.58
C THR A 202 5.59 11.34 28.52
N GLY A 203 6.66 11.53 29.29
CA GLY A 203 7.51 12.72 29.17
C GLY A 203 8.37 12.70 27.90
N ARG A 204 9.24 13.72 27.76
CA ARG A 204 10.15 13.88 26.60
C ARG A 204 11.02 12.65 26.31
N ASN A 205 11.38 11.86 27.31
CA ASN A 205 12.17 10.63 27.16
C ASN A 205 11.32 9.38 26.81
N GLY A 206 10.03 9.56 26.49
CA GLY A 206 9.09 8.48 26.18
C GLY A 206 8.79 7.57 27.37
N THR A 207 8.88 8.09 28.61
CA THR A 207 8.57 7.33 29.82
C THR A 207 7.50 8.00 30.67
N ALA A 208 6.71 7.18 31.37
CA ALA A 208 5.76 7.62 32.38
C ALA A 208 5.94 6.77 33.65
N THR A 209 5.79 7.39 34.81
CA THR A 209 5.83 6.70 36.11
C THR A 209 4.44 6.75 36.73
N ILE A 210 3.85 5.58 36.96
CA ILE A 210 2.51 5.42 37.51
C ILE A 210 2.63 4.70 38.83
N ARG A 211 1.99 5.22 39.88
CA ARG A 211 2.01 4.61 41.21
C ARG A 211 0.62 4.13 41.59
N GLY A 212 0.53 2.95 42.18
CA GLY A 212 -0.74 2.37 42.61
C GLY A 212 -0.59 1.53 43.87
N LYS A 213 -1.66 1.39 44.66
CA LYS A 213 -1.66 0.51 45.82
C LYS A 213 -1.94 -0.93 45.41
N TYR A 214 -1.18 -1.88 45.94
CA TYR A 214 -1.40 -3.31 45.74
C TYR A 214 -2.68 -3.76 46.46
N THR A 215 -3.60 -4.41 45.73
CA THR A 215 -4.90 -4.85 46.29
C THR A 215 -4.97 -6.35 46.56
N GLY A 216 -3.97 -7.11 46.09
CA GLY A 216 -3.90 -8.56 46.11
C GLY A 216 -3.34 -9.10 44.80
N ARG A 217 -3.26 -10.44 44.68
CA ARG A 217 -2.66 -11.11 43.52
C ARG A 217 -3.31 -10.64 42.21
N VAL A 218 -2.49 -10.09 41.32
CA VAL A 218 -2.96 -9.50 40.07
C VAL A 218 -1.88 -9.59 39.00
N ALA A 219 -2.29 -9.73 37.74
CA ALA A 219 -1.43 -9.55 36.58
C ALA A 219 -1.58 -8.14 36.05
N VAL A 220 -0.46 -7.46 35.80
CA VAL A 220 -0.41 -6.08 35.29
C VAL A 220 0.32 -6.04 33.96
N ARG A 221 -0.11 -5.15 33.06
CA ARG A 221 0.65 -4.77 31.86
C ARG A 221 0.38 -3.29 31.55
N ALA A 222 1.29 -2.65 30.84
CA ALA A 222 1.07 -1.32 30.31
C ALA A 222 0.57 -1.39 28.88
N ARG A 223 -0.22 -0.40 28.48
CA ARG A 223 -0.67 -0.21 27.10
C ARG A 223 -0.36 1.22 26.67
N THR A 224 0.30 1.39 25.52
CA THR A 224 0.30 2.66 24.80
C THR A 224 -1.02 2.75 24.03
N VAL A 225 -1.83 3.76 24.34
CA VAL A 225 -3.12 4.01 23.68
C VAL A 225 -2.81 4.54 22.28
N GLY A 226 -3.26 3.82 21.25
CA GLY A 226 -3.08 4.23 19.85
C GLY A 226 -3.90 5.46 19.52
N GLY A 227 -3.52 6.15 18.44
CA GLY A 227 -4.21 7.31 17.89
C GLY A 227 -3.96 7.39 16.37
N GLY A 228 -4.15 8.58 15.78
CA GLY A 228 -3.86 8.82 14.35
C GLY A 228 -2.41 8.47 13.99
N ALA A 229 -1.47 8.91 14.83
CA ALA A 229 -0.03 8.78 14.55
C ALA A 229 0.57 7.37 14.75
N TYR A 230 -0.08 6.43 15.45
CA TYR A 230 0.50 5.09 15.66
C TYR A 230 -0.51 4.05 16.15
N LYS A 231 -0.24 2.78 15.84
CA LYS A 231 -1.02 1.64 16.33
C LYS A 231 -0.75 1.38 17.81
N SER A 232 -1.81 1.07 18.57
CA SER A 232 -1.69 0.74 20.00
C SER A 232 -0.84 -0.51 20.23
N SER A 233 -0.17 -0.60 21.37
CA SER A 233 0.60 -1.78 21.76
C SER A 233 0.50 -2.07 23.26
N ASN A 234 0.79 -3.31 23.63
CA ASN A 234 0.80 -3.77 25.02
C ASN A 234 2.22 -4.22 25.39
N SER A 235 2.58 -4.05 26.66
CA SER A 235 3.80 -4.61 27.22
C SER A 235 3.65 -6.10 27.55
N ARG A 236 4.77 -6.71 27.94
CA ARG A 236 4.76 -7.99 28.67
C ARG A 236 3.90 -7.89 29.94
N VAL A 237 3.43 -9.05 30.40
CA VAL A 237 2.67 -9.21 31.64
C VAL A 237 3.62 -9.37 32.82
N ILE A 238 3.32 -8.72 33.95
CA ILE A 238 4.01 -8.89 35.22
C ILE A 238 3.01 -9.35 36.26
N HIS A 239 3.36 -10.38 37.04
CA HIS A 239 2.55 -10.87 38.14
C HIS A 239 3.01 -10.23 39.44
N LEU A 240 2.08 -9.59 40.15
CA LEU A 240 2.31 -9.06 41.49
C LEU A 240 1.85 -10.08 42.51
N ARG A 241 2.75 -10.45 43.43
CA ARG A 241 2.53 -11.49 44.44
C ARG A 241 2.92 -10.99 45.83
#